data_AF-A0A3D8P937-F1
#
_entry.id   AF-A0A3D8P937-F1
#
_cell.length_a   1.000
_cell.length_b   1.000
_cell.length_c   1.000
_cell.angle_alpha   90.00
_cell.angle_beta   90.00
_cell.angle_gamma   90.00
#
_symmetry.space_group_name_H-M   'P 1'
#
loop_
_entity.id
_entity.type
_entity.pdbx_description
1 polymer ?
#
loop_
_entity_poly.entity_id
_entity_poly.type
_entity_poly.pdbx_seq_one_letter_code
_entity_poly.pdbx_strand_id
1 'polypeptide(L)'
;RSQAPALPRAPEIDAFLAEALRSGSARPREAVYLDWLAARLAPAARLERENSRLHAFQRSAINRNGRALDGPDAIIHGTLSVTDPAGFADLLARGIGRHRSYGYGMLLLRPPQRG
;
A
#
# COMPACT_ATOMS: atom_id res chain seq x y z
N ARG A 1 -42.47 9.35 3.40
CA ARG A 1 -41.56 8.54 2.57
C ARG A 1 -40.42 8.06 3.47
N SER A 2 -40.52 6.84 3.98
CA SER A 2 -39.52 6.27 4.89
C SER A 2 -38.28 5.87 4.10
N GLN A 3 -37.15 6.51 4.37
CA GLN A 3 -35.86 6.16 3.78
C GLN A 3 -35.35 4.92 4.52
N ALA A 4 -35.08 3.82 3.80
CA ALA A 4 -34.43 2.66 4.39
C ALA A 4 -33.05 3.08 4.94
N PRO A 5 -32.65 2.63 6.14
CA PRO A 5 -31.34 2.97 6.69
C PRO A 5 -30.26 2.46 5.74
N ALA A 6 -29.39 3.38 5.30
CA ALA A 6 -28.24 3.02 4.48
C ALA A 6 -27.35 2.07 5.29
N LEU A 7 -27.16 0.85 4.81
CA LEU A 7 -26.23 -0.11 5.41
C LEU A 7 -24.86 0.55 5.58
N PRO A 8 -24.18 0.35 6.73
CA PRO A 8 -22.84 0.88 6.93
C PRO A 8 -21.94 0.35 5.81
N ARG A 9 -21.20 1.27 5.17
CA ARG A 9 -20.27 0.92 4.10
C ARG A 9 -19.20 0.02 4.71
N ALA A 10 -18.92 -1.12 4.07
CA ALA A 10 -17.88 -2.02 4.53
C ALA A 10 -16.55 -1.25 4.73
N PRO A 11 -15.80 -1.56 5.80
CA PRO A 11 -14.53 -0.90 6.07
C PRO A 11 -13.59 -1.06 4.88
N GLU A 12 -12.64 -0.14 4.76
CA GLU A 12 -11.64 -0.23 3.72
C GLU A 12 -10.90 -1.58 3.80
N ILE A 13 -10.91 -2.32 2.69
CA ILE A 13 -10.13 -3.57 2.56
C ILE A 13 -8.74 -3.20 2.06
N ASP A 14 -7.75 -3.37 2.94
CA ASP A 14 -6.32 -3.20 2.65
C ASP A 14 -5.71 -4.47 2.05
N ALA A 15 -4.42 -4.43 1.70
CA ALA A 15 -3.74 -5.59 1.12
C ALA A 15 -3.75 -6.81 2.07
N PHE A 16 -3.63 -6.57 3.38
CA PHE A 16 -3.65 -7.60 4.40
C PHE A 16 -5.02 -8.27 4.53
N LEU A 17 -6.09 -7.49 4.67
CA LEU A 17 -7.47 -7.98 4.76
C LEU A 17 -7.89 -8.68 3.47
N ALA A 18 -7.53 -8.12 2.31
CA ALA A 18 -7.80 -8.77 1.02
C ALA A 18 -7.14 -10.15 0.94
N GLU A 19 -5.93 -10.29 1.46
CA GLU A 19 -5.24 -11.57 1.46
C GLU A 19 -5.83 -12.55 2.46
N ALA A 20 -6.07 -12.14 3.70
CA ALA A 20 -6.68 -12.99 4.73
C ALA A 20 -8.07 -13.50 4.32
N LEU A 21 -8.88 -12.65 3.68
CA LEU A 21 -10.19 -13.03 3.14
C LEU A 21 -10.07 -14.05 2.00
N ARG A 22 -9.01 -13.96 1.18
CA ARG A 22 -8.79 -14.84 0.03
C ARG A 22 -8.18 -16.19 0.44
N SER A 23 -7.23 -16.19 1.36
CA SER A 23 -6.48 -17.38 1.74
C SER A 23 -7.08 -18.13 2.94
N GLY A 24 -7.95 -17.47 3.72
CA GLY A 24 -8.50 -18.04 4.95
C GLY A 24 -7.46 -18.24 6.06
N SER A 25 -6.24 -17.69 5.89
CA SER A 25 -5.14 -17.84 6.84
C SER A 25 -4.49 -16.50 7.13
N ALA A 26 -3.97 -16.33 8.35
CA ALA A 26 -3.31 -15.10 8.76
C ALA A 26 -1.79 -15.21 8.57
N ARG A 27 -1.27 -14.63 7.49
CA ARG A 27 0.18 -14.43 7.31
C ARG A 27 0.64 -13.19 8.09
N PRO A 28 1.95 -13.05 8.40
CA PRO A 28 2.46 -11.81 8.99
C PRO A 28 2.13 -10.60 8.11
N ARG A 29 1.59 -9.54 8.70
CA ARG A 29 1.15 -8.33 7.97
C ARG A 29 2.26 -7.76 7.09
N GLU A 30 3.47 -7.63 7.62
CA GLU A 30 4.64 -7.18 6.87
C GLU A 30 4.85 -7.99 5.58
N ALA A 31 4.83 -9.32 5.67
CA ALA A 31 5.02 -10.19 4.51
C ALA A 31 3.96 -9.92 3.43
N VAL A 32 2.70 -9.73 3.82
CA VAL A 32 1.61 -9.40 2.88
C VAL A 32 1.84 -8.05 2.21
N TYR A 33 2.25 -7.03 2.97
CA TYR A 33 2.51 -5.70 2.43
C TYR A 33 3.72 -5.67 1.50
N LEU A 34 4.80 -6.37 1.84
CA LEU A 34 5.98 -6.50 0.98
C LEU A 34 5.65 -7.30 -0.29
N ASP A 35 4.81 -8.34 -0.21
CA ASP A 35 4.31 -9.09 -1.38
C ASP A 35 3.50 -8.20 -2.30
N TRP A 36 2.55 -7.47 -1.72
CA TRP A 36 1.73 -6.54 -2.45
C TRP A 36 2.56 -5.45 -3.14
N LEU A 37 3.54 -4.86 -2.44
CA LEU A 37 4.40 -3.84 -3.01
C LEU A 37 5.27 -4.41 -4.14
N ALA A 38 5.90 -5.58 -3.93
CA ALA A 38 6.72 -6.23 -4.95
C ALA A 38 5.92 -6.50 -6.24
N ALA A 39 4.66 -6.97 -6.11
CA ALA A 39 3.78 -7.20 -7.25
C ALA A 39 3.42 -5.89 -8.00
N ARG A 40 3.38 -4.75 -7.30
CA ARG A 40 3.10 -3.44 -7.92
C ARG A 40 4.33 -2.79 -8.55
N LEU A 41 5.53 -3.15 -8.07
CA LEU A 41 6.80 -2.70 -8.64
C LEU A 41 7.17 -3.50 -9.90
N ALA A 42 6.80 -4.77 -9.97
CA ALA A 42 7.07 -5.59 -11.14
C ALA A 42 6.27 -5.13 -12.38
N PRO A 43 6.85 -5.24 -13.59
CA PRO A 43 8.21 -5.69 -13.89
C PRO A 43 9.27 -4.57 -13.82
N ALA A 44 8.88 -3.33 -13.48
CA ALA A 44 9.73 -2.15 -13.56
C ALA A 44 10.85 -2.10 -12.50
N ALA A 45 10.62 -2.67 -11.34
CA ALA A 45 11.60 -2.80 -10.27
C ALA A 45 11.38 -4.08 -9.46
N ARG A 46 12.46 -4.59 -8.87
CA ARG A 46 12.47 -5.71 -7.93
C ARG A 46 12.75 -5.20 -6.52
N LEU A 47 11.82 -5.46 -5.59
CA LEU A 47 12.02 -5.20 -4.16
C LEU A 47 12.99 -6.22 -3.56
N GLU A 48 14.00 -5.75 -2.84
CA GLU A 48 14.92 -6.61 -2.07
C GLU A 48 14.29 -6.91 -0.71
N ARG A 49 13.81 -8.14 -0.53
CA ARG A 49 12.99 -8.51 0.64
C ARG A 49 13.78 -8.49 1.93
N GLU A 50 15.02 -8.92 1.86
CA GLU A 50 15.96 -9.00 2.98
C GLU A 50 16.30 -7.61 3.52
N ASN A 51 16.22 -6.59 2.66
CA ASN A 51 16.53 -5.19 2.96
C ASN A 51 15.27 -4.33 3.10
N SER A 52 14.08 -4.93 3.19
CA SER A 52 12.80 -4.20 3.23
C SER A 52 11.96 -4.60 4.44
N ARG A 53 11.27 -3.63 5.03
CA ARG A 53 10.39 -3.84 6.20
C ARG A 53 9.21 -2.89 6.21
N LEU A 54 8.13 -3.30 6.87
CA LEU A 54 7.02 -2.43 7.21
C LEU A 54 7.47 -1.55 8.38
N HIS A 55 7.80 -0.29 8.09
CA HIS A 55 8.35 0.64 9.06
C HIS A 55 7.30 1.17 10.04
N ALA A 56 6.09 1.48 9.54
CA ALA A 56 4.98 1.94 10.35
C ALA A 56 3.66 1.44 9.79
N PHE A 57 2.70 1.19 10.67
CA PHE A 57 1.33 0.90 10.31
C PHE A 57 0.37 1.51 11.32
N GLN A 58 -0.63 2.23 10.84
CA GLN A 58 -1.71 2.77 11.68
C GLN A 58 -3.05 2.67 10.94
N ARG A 59 -4.13 2.72 11.70
CA ARG A 59 -5.49 2.88 11.18
C ARG A 59 -5.97 4.26 11.55
N SER A 60 -6.21 5.09 10.56
CA SER A 60 -6.58 6.49 10.76
C SER A 60 -8.06 6.66 10.41
N ALA A 61 -8.83 7.16 11.37
CA ALA A 61 -10.21 7.57 11.15
C ALA A 61 -10.24 9.02 10.67
N ILE A 62 -10.45 9.23 9.36
CA ILE A 62 -10.66 10.55 8.77
C ILE A 62 -12.14 10.87 8.84
N ASN A 63 -12.54 11.88 9.63
CA ASN A 63 -13.92 12.35 9.63
C ASN A 63 -14.15 13.30 8.44
N ARG A 64 -14.97 12.88 7.48
CA ARG A 64 -15.40 13.69 6.34
C ARG A 64 -16.92 13.84 6.38
N ASN A 65 -17.41 15.07 6.54
CA ASN A 65 -18.84 15.41 6.58
C ASN A 65 -19.64 14.55 7.58
N GLY A 66 -19.10 14.32 8.79
CA GLY A 66 -19.75 13.50 9.82
C GLY A 66 -19.61 11.99 9.62
N ARG A 67 -18.80 11.55 8.65
CA ARG A 67 -18.57 10.14 8.32
C ARG A 67 -17.11 9.79 8.55
N ALA A 68 -16.83 8.86 9.47
CA ALA A 68 -15.49 8.33 9.66
C ALA A 68 -15.14 7.39 8.50
N LEU A 69 -14.10 7.76 7.74
CA LEU A 69 -13.39 6.88 6.83
C LEU A 69 -12.22 6.27 7.62
N ASP A 70 -12.28 4.99 7.97
CA ASP A 70 -11.16 4.28 8.56
C ASP A 70 -10.34 3.64 7.43
N GLY A 71 -9.08 4.07 7.31
CA GLY A 71 -8.15 3.61 6.29
C GLY A 71 -6.80 3.19 6.87
N PRO A 72 -6.17 2.14 6.31
CA PRO A 72 -4.80 1.77 6.64
C PRO A 72 -3.83 2.87 6.17
N ASP A 73 -2.83 3.17 6.98
CA ASP A 73 -1.64 3.92 6.58
C ASP A 73 -0.42 3.06 6.87
N ALA A 74 0.36 2.76 5.84
CA ALA A 74 1.49 1.84 5.87
C ALA A 74 2.72 2.50 5.23
N ILE A 75 3.80 2.61 6.00
CA ILE A 75 5.10 3.10 5.53
C ILE A 75 6.04 1.91 5.39
N ILE A 76 6.61 1.72 4.20
CA ILE A 76 7.59 0.67 3.92
C ILE A 76 8.93 1.33 3.63
N HIS A 77 9.98 0.87 4.30
CA HIS A 77 11.36 1.25 4.00
C HIS A 77 12.08 0.05 3.41
N GLY A 78 12.91 0.28 2.39
CA GLY A 78 13.80 -0.76 1.92
C GLY A 78 14.60 -0.38 0.69
N THR A 79 15.19 -1.41 0.09
CA THR A 79 15.98 -1.31 -1.14
C THR A 79 15.23 -1.97 -2.29
N LEU A 80 15.35 -1.38 -3.47
CA LEU A 80 14.90 -2.00 -4.71
C LEU A 80 15.99 -1.87 -5.77
N SER A 81 15.96 -2.79 -6.72
CA SER A 81 16.75 -2.74 -7.93
C SER A 81 15.83 -2.38 -9.10
N VAL A 82 16.17 -1.33 -9.86
CA VAL A 82 15.42 -0.93 -11.05
C VAL A 82 15.78 -1.87 -12.21
N THR A 83 14.75 -2.51 -12.79
CA THR A 83 14.92 -3.51 -13.86
C THR A 83 14.50 -2.99 -15.22
N ASP A 84 13.56 -2.04 -15.26
CA ASP A 84 13.20 -1.26 -16.45
C ASP A 84 13.13 0.23 -16.06
N PRO A 85 14.15 1.03 -16.40
CA PRO A 85 14.20 2.45 -16.01
C PRO A 85 13.03 3.28 -16.53
N ALA A 86 12.55 3.04 -17.76
CA ALA A 86 11.46 3.81 -18.34
C ALA A 86 10.13 3.46 -17.66
N GLY A 87 9.83 2.17 -17.53
CA GLY A 87 8.66 1.71 -16.80
C GLY A 87 8.67 2.12 -15.33
N PHE A 88 9.85 2.21 -14.71
CA PHE A 88 10.00 2.68 -13.33
C PHE A 88 9.74 4.18 -13.21
N ALA A 89 10.24 4.99 -14.15
CA ALA A 89 9.94 6.42 -14.19
C ALA A 89 8.42 6.67 -14.33
N ASP A 90 7.73 5.94 -15.22
CA ASP A 90 6.27 6.02 -15.37
C ASP A 90 5.53 5.60 -14.10
N LEU A 91 6.03 4.56 -13.43
CA LEU A 91 5.49 4.08 -12.16
C LEU A 91 5.64 5.13 -11.05
N LEU A 92 6.79 5.79 -10.94
CA LEU A 92 7.01 6.88 -9.98
C LEU A 92 6.09 8.06 -10.26
N ALA A 93 6.01 8.49 -11.52
CA ALA A 93 5.16 9.61 -11.93
C ALA A 93 3.68 9.33 -11.65
N ARG A 94 3.22 8.09 -11.87
CA ARG A 94 1.84 7.71 -11.55
C ARG A 94 1.62 7.55 -10.05
N GLY A 95 2.60 7.07 -9.29
CA GLY A 95 2.47 6.58 -7.91
C GLY A 95 1.98 5.12 -7.79
N ILE A 96 2.15 4.51 -6.62
CA ILE A 96 1.77 3.12 -6.34
C ILE A 96 0.40 3.02 -5.66
N GLY A 97 -0.45 2.11 -6.13
CA GLY A 97 -1.71 1.80 -5.45
C GLY A 97 -2.91 2.61 -5.97
N ARG A 98 -4.03 2.49 -5.24
CA ARG A 98 -5.33 3.05 -5.65
C ARG A 98 -5.65 4.41 -5.05
N HIS A 99 -4.98 4.82 -3.97
CA HIS A 99 -5.32 6.02 -3.18
C HIS A 99 -4.35 7.18 -3.41
N ARG A 100 -3.88 7.29 -4.65
CA ARG A 100 -2.81 8.22 -5.03
C ARG A 100 -3.21 9.69 -4.87
N SER A 101 -4.50 9.99 -5.03
CA SER A 101 -5.07 11.32 -4.80
C SER A 101 -5.23 11.71 -3.33
N TYR A 102 -4.97 10.80 -2.38
CA TYR A 102 -5.12 11.02 -0.94
C TYR A 102 -3.77 11.10 -0.21
N GLY A 103 -2.66 11.27 -0.94
CA GLY A 103 -1.31 11.37 -0.37
C GLY A 103 -0.57 10.04 -0.25
N TYR A 104 -1.17 8.92 -0.66
CA TYR A 104 -0.52 7.61 -0.69
C TYR A 104 0.18 7.33 -2.02
N GLY A 105 1.05 6.32 -2.04
CA GLY A 105 1.64 5.80 -3.27
C GLY A 105 2.87 6.55 -3.77
N MET A 106 3.30 7.60 -3.08
CA MET A 106 4.57 8.25 -3.34
C MET A 106 5.74 7.35 -2.92
N LEU A 107 6.79 7.31 -3.72
CA LEU A 107 8.07 6.68 -3.37
C LEU A 107 9.13 7.78 -3.23
N LEU A 108 9.82 7.79 -2.09
CA LEU A 108 11.01 8.62 -1.88
C LEU A 108 12.25 7.76 -2.15
N LEU A 109 13.09 8.20 -3.09
CA LEU A 109 14.27 7.47 -3.51
C LEU A 109 15.54 8.19 -3.08
N ARG A 110 16.54 7.39 -2.73
CA ARG A 110 17.92 7.82 -2.60
C ARG A 110 18.81 6.82 -3.36
N PRO A 111 19.90 7.27 -4.00
CA PRO A 111 20.88 6.35 -4.55
C PRO A 111 21.41 5.39 -3.46
N PRO A 112 21.84 4.17 -3.82
CA PRO A 112 22.54 3.31 -2.87
C PRO A 112 23.75 4.07 -2.32
N GLN A 113 23.96 4.03 -1.00
CA GLN A 113 25.17 4.60 -0.42
C GLN A 113 26.37 3.81 -0.97
N ARG A 114 27.24 4.49 -1.71
CA ARG A 114 28.59 3.97 -1.97
C ARG A 114 29.29 3.92 -0.61
N GLY A 115 29.61 2.71 -0.16
CA GLY A 115 30.55 2.51 0.95
C GLY A 115 31.95 2.98 0.56
#